data_AF-A0A536I3S8-F1
#
_entry.id   AF-A0A536I3S8-F1
#
_cell.length_a   1.000
_cell.length_b   1.000
_cell.length_c   1.000
_cell.angle_alpha   90.00
_cell.angle_beta   90.00
_cell.angle_gamma   90.00
#
_symmetry.space_group_name_H-M   'P 1'
#
loop_
_entity.id
_entity.type
_entity.pdbx_description
1 polymer ?
#
loop_
_entity_poly.entity_id
_entity_poly.type
_entity_poly.pdbx_seq_one_letter_code
_entity_poly.pdbx_strand_id
1 'polypeptide(L)'
;MTQDEEKLYSLLTGEEGEAGGVLSKQAIAYRLKQAGASGYDPRPSLDRMTTPGLWLYGGADRSIPADRSIAILNALKQQGKDFTVAVLPGAGHGLLNVPPSDPRALPMVVDWISSQVHAPTG
;
A
#
# COMPACT_ATOMS: atom_id res chain seq x y z
N MET A 1 -4.96 4.14 3.51
CA MET A 1 -5.21 5.48 4.07
C MET A 1 -6.32 6.16 3.29
N THR A 2 -6.71 7.40 3.60
CA THR A 2 -7.56 8.20 2.71
C THR A 2 -6.77 8.83 1.57
N GLN A 3 -7.46 9.30 0.54
CA GLN A 3 -6.83 9.89 -0.64
C GLN A 3 -5.99 11.15 -0.31
N ASP A 4 -6.44 12.01 0.59
CA ASP A 4 -5.67 13.22 0.90
C ASP A 4 -4.47 12.95 1.80
N GLU A 5 -4.49 11.88 2.61
CA GLU A 5 -3.30 11.41 3.33
C GLU A 5 -2.20 10.94 2.36
N GLU A 6 -2.59 10.30 1.25
CA GLU A 6 -1.68 9.90 0.18
C GLU A 6 -1.02 11.11 -0.49
N LYS A 7 -1.82 12.09 -0.92
CA LYS A 7 -1.32 13.33 -1.54
C LYS A 7 -0.36 14.07 -0.61
N LEU A 8 -0.73 14.21 0.66
CA LEU A 8 0.13 14.86 1.64
C LEU A 8 1.43 14.08 1.84
N TYR A 9 1.40 12.76 1.84
CA TYR A 9 2.62 11.96 1.94
C TYR A 9 3.54 12.19 0.75
N SER A 10 3.03 12.08 -0.48
CA SER A 10 3.78 12.33 -1.72
C SER A 10 4.44 13.72 -1.75
N LEU A 11 3.72 14.75 -1.31
CA LEU A 11 4.26 16.11 -1.15
C LEU A 11 5.41 16.16 -0.12
N LEU A 12 5.24 15.49 1.02
CA LEU A 12 6.24 15.51 2.11
C LEU A 12 7.49 14.67 1.81
N THR A 13 7.39 13.69 0.92
CA THR A 13 8.50 12.82 0.48
C THR A 13 9.16 13.31 -0.80
N GLY A 14 8.62 14.35 -1.44
CA GLY A 14 9.29 15.10 -2.50
C GLY A 14 9.21 14.47 -3.89
N GLU A 15 8.18 13.67 -4.17
CA GLU A 15 7.94 13.18 -5.54
C GLU A 15 7.38 14.26 -6.47
N GLU A 16 6.61 15.23 -5.98
CA GLU A 16 6.01 16.28 -6.82
C GLU A 16 6.90 17.51 -7.06
N GLY A 17 8.21 17.42 -6.78
CA GLY A 17 9.16 18.47 -7.15
C GLY A 17 8.91 19.80 -6.45
N GLU A 18 9.27 19.87 -5.16
CA GLU A 18 9.78 21.04 -4.41
C GLU A 18 9.89 20.62 -2.92
N ALA A 19 11.07 20.77 -2.32
CA ALA A 19 11.39 20.64 -0.88
C ALA A 19 11.23 19.28 -0.12
N GLY A 20 10.61 18.22 -0.66
CA GLY A 20 10.26 17.02 0.15
C GLY A 20 11.36 16.00 0.48
N GLY A 21 12.65 16.35 0.36
CA GLY A 21 13.77 15.41 0.61
C GLY A 21 14.27 15.33 2.05
N VAL A 22 13.81 16.19 2.96
CA VAL A 22 14.54 16.50 4.22
C VAL A 22 13.87 15.94 5.48
N LEU A 23 12.62 15.50 5.42
CA LEU A 23 11.88 15.07 6.61
C LEU A 23 12.12 13.59 6.94
N SER A 24 12.35 13.30 8.23
CA SER A 24 12.41 11.91 8.71
C SER A 24 11.04 11.23 8.61
N LYS A 25 11.02 9.89 8.52
CA LYS A 25 9.78 9.10 8.55
C LYS A 25 8.87 9.48 9.74
N GLN A 26 9.47 9.77 10.90
CA GLN A 26 8.73 10.17 12.09
C GLN A 26 8.09 11.57 11.94
N ALA A 27 8.79 12.53 11.34
CA ALA A 27 8.25 13.86 11.07
C ALA A 27 7.09 13.80 10.05
N ILE A 28 7.23 12.98 9.00
CA ILE A 28 6.16 12.74 8.03
C ILE A 28 4.95 12.10 8.71
N ALA A 29 5.17 11.07 9.55
CA ALA A 29 4.10 10.42 10.28
C ALA A 29 3.37 11.38 11.24
N TYR A 30 4.11 12.27 11.90
CA TYR A 30 3.53 13.31 12.74
C TYR A 30 2.65 14.27 11.94
N ARG A 31 3.14 14.77 10.80
CA ARG A 31 2.39 15.70 9.93
C ARG A 31 1.10 15.07 9.38
N LEU A 32 1.17 13.84 8.90
CA LEU A 32 -0.03 13.09 8.47
C LEU A 32 -1.05 12.94 9.60
N LYS A 33 -0.59 12.69 10.84
CA LYS A 33 -1.50 12.60 12.00
C LYS A 33 -2.17 13.94 12.30
N GLN A 34 -1.45 15.06 12.16
CA GLN A 34 -1.99 16.40 12.40
C GLN A 34 -3.00 16.83 11.34
N ALA A 35 -2.76 16.50 10.07
CA ALA A 35 -3.69 16.82 8.99
C ALA A 35 -5.04 16.08 9.13
N GLY A 36 -5.00 14.85 9.67
CA GLY A 36 -6.19 14.03 9.83
C GLY A 36 -6.65 13.39 8.52
N ALA A 37 -7.66 12.52 8.63
CA ALA A 37 -8.23 11.83 7.48
C ALA A 37 -9.20 12.76 6.72
N SER A 38 -8.98 12.96 5.42
CA SER A 38 -9.90 13.68 4.52
C SER A 38 -9.89 13.10 3.11
N GLY A 39 -10.86 13.51 2.29
CA GLY A 39 -11.06 12.99 0.94
C GLY A 39 -11.76 11.63 0.92
N TYR A 40 -11.55 10.86 -0.15
CA TYR A 40 -12.14 9.53 -0.26
C TYR A 40 -11.48 8.56 0.73
N ASP A 41 -12.31 7.83 1.48
CA ASP A 41 -11.89 6.79 2.40
C ASP A 41 -12.25 5.40 1.84
N PRO A 42 -11.26 4.56 1.48
CA PRO A 42 -11.53 3.21 0.98
C PRO A 42 -11.92 2.22 2.08
N ARG A 43 -11.70 2.53 3.37
CA ARG A 43 -11.89 1.56 4.48
C ARG A 43 -13.31 0.96 4.53
N PRO A 44 -14.41 1.73 4.36
CA PRO A 44 -15.75 1.13 4.33
C PRO A 44 -15.98 0.19 3.14
N SER A 45 -15.31 0.42 2.00
CA SER A 45 -15.40 -0.48 0.84
C SER A 45 -14.61 -1.77 1.10
N LEU A 46 -13.41 -1.66 1.66
CA LEU A 46 -12.58 -2.81 2.04
C LEU A 46 -13.25 -3.68 3.11
N ASP A 47 -13.94 -3.05 4.06
CA ASP A 47 -14.71 -3.76 5.08
C ASP A 47 -15.94 -4.50 4.51
N ARG A 48 -16.46 -4.09 3.36
CA ARG A 48 -17.56 -4.81 2.67
C ARG A 48 -17.08 -5.83 1.65
N MET A 49 -15.80 -5.82 1.31
CA MET A 49 -15.22 -6.75 0.33
C MET A 49 -15.33 -8.19 0.85
N THR A 50 -15.78 -9.09 -0.03
CA THR A 50 -15.95 -10.53 0.23
C THR A 50 -15.01 -11.39 -0.57
N THR A 51 -14.32 -10.83 -1.57
CA THR A 51 -13.35 -11.52 -2.40
C THR A 51 -11.97 -11.50 -1.76
N PRO A 52 -11.12 -12.54 -1.98
CA PRO A 52 -9.71 -12.49 -1.61
C PRO A 52 -8.99 -11.31 -2.29
N GLY A 53 -7.99 -10.73 -1.63
CA GLY A 53 -7.24 -9.60 -2.16
C GLY A 53 -5.74 -9.67 -1.89
N LEU A 54 -4.93 -9.48 -2.94
CA LEU A 54 -3.50 -9.24 -2.82
C LEU A 54 -3.20 -7.74 -2.75
N TRP A 55 -2.48 -7.34 -1.71
CA TRP A 55 -1.94 -6.00 -1.51
C TRP A 55 -0.41 -6.08 -1.56
N LEU A 56 0.16 -5.74 -2.71
CA LEU A 56 1.61 -5.74 -2.95
C LEU A 56 2.15 -4.31 -2.87
N TYR A 57 3.17 -4.09 -2.04
CA TYR A 57 3.76 -2.78 -1.80
C TYR A 57 5.27 -2.75 -2.09
N GLY A 58 5.77 -1.60 -2.53
CA GLY A 58 7.20 -1.28 -2.53
C GLY A 58 7.63 -0.70 -1.18
N GLY A 59 8.69 -1.26 -0.58
CA GLY A 59 9.22 -0.77 0.70
C GLY A 59 9.98 0.55 0.60
N ALA A 60 10.41 0.92 -0.60
CA ALA A 60 11.05 2.20 -0.93
C ALA A 60 10.09 3.17 -1.64
N ASP A 61 8.78 2.87 -1.65
CA ASP A 61 7.74 3.73 -2.21
C ASP A 61 7.66 5.07 -1.47
N ARG A 62 7.74 6.17 -2.22
CA ARG A 62 7.66 7.54 -1.73
C ARG A 62 6.34 8.21 -2.09
N SER A 63 5.51 7.62 -2.94
CA SER A 63 4.19 8.13 -3.32
C SER A 63 3.16 7.90 -2.22
N ILE A 64 3.25 6.77 -1.52
CA ILE A 64 2.25 6.37 -0.53
C ILE A 64 2.86 5.99 0.84
N PRO A 65 2.17 6.25 1.97
CA PRO A 65 2.57 5.77 3.28
C PRO A 65 2.21 4.29 3.43
N ALA A 66 2.94 3.40 2.74
CA ALA A 66 2.67 1.96 2.67
C ALA A 66 2.46 1.32 4.06
N ASP A 67 3.31 1.66 5.04
CA ASP A 67 3.22 1.17 6.42
C ASP A 67 1.84 1.40 7.06
N ARG A 68 1.19 2.54 6.77
CA ARG A 68 -0.16 2.83 7.28
C ARG A 68 -1.22 1.96 6.62
N SER A 69 -1.14 1.79 5.29
CA SER A 69 -2.07 0.93 4.57
C SER A 69 -1.92 -0.52 5.01
N ILE A 70 -0.69 -1.00 5.17
CA ILE A 70 -0.39 -2.34 5.68
C ILE A 70 -0.99 -2.53 7.09
N ALA A 71 -0.86 -1.56 7.99
CA ALA A 71 -1.46 -1.64 9.32
C ALA A 71 -3.00 -1.76 9.27
N ILE A 72 -3.66 -0.99 8.40
CA ILE A 72 -5.12 -1.06 8.21
C ILE A 72 -5.52 -2.43 7.63
N LEU A 73 -4.81 -2.91 6.61
CA LEU A 73 -5.08 -4.20 5.98
C LEU A 73 -4.87 -5.37 6.93
N ASN A 74 -3.84 -5.31 7.77
CA ASN A 74 -3.59 -6.31 8.82
C ASN A 74 -4.71 -6.31 9.87
N ALA A 75 -5.24 -5.14 10.25
CA ALA A 75 -6.39 -5.07 11.15
C ALA A 75 -7.65 -5.69 10.52
N LEU A 76 -7.93 -5.41 9.24
CA LEU A 76 -9.04 -6.04 8.51
C LEU A 76 -8.85 -7.55 8.37
N LYS A 77 -7.61 -8.01 8.15
CA LYS A 77 -7.27 -9.44 8.14
C LYS A 77 -7.56 -10.10 9.49
N GLN A 78 -7.21 -9.45 10.61
CA GLN A 78 -7.55 -9.93 11.95
C GLN A 78 -9.06 -10.00 12.21
N GLN A 79 -9.86 -9.24 11.47
CA GLN A 79 -11.33 -9.29 11.48
C GLN A 79 -11.92 -10.35 10.52
N GLY A 80 -11.07 -11.18 9.90
CA GLY A 80 -11.49 -12.27 9.03
C GLY A 80 -11.53 -11.94 7.55
N LYS A 81 -10.99 -10.79 7.12
CA LYS A 81 -10.82 -10.52 5.68
C LYS A 81 -9.73 -11.39 5.08
N ASP A 82 -10.02 -11.96 3.90
CA ASP A 82 -9.06 -12.75 3.14
C ASP A 82 -8.10 -11.86 2.35
N PHE A 83 -7.23 -11.16 3.09
CA PHE A 83 -6.22 -10.30 2.51
C PHE A 83 -4.82 -10.89 2.67
N THR A 84 -4.11 -10.94 1.55
CA THR A 84 -2.67 -11.21 1.48
C THR A 84 -1.96 -9.88 1.35
N VAL A 85 -1.01 -9.60 2.25
CA VAL A 85 -0.19 -8.39 2.20
C VAL A 85 1.26 -8.80 2.00
N ALA A 86 1.92 -8.23 0.99
CA ALA A 86 3.30 -8.52 0.65
C ALA A 86 4.07 -7.22 0.39
N VAL A 87 5.35 -7.20 0.75
CA VAL A 87 6.24 -6.04 0.58
C VAL A 87 7.51 -6.47 -0.12
N LEU A 88 7.89 -5.73 -1.17
CA LEU A 88 9.19 -5.85 -1.84
C LEU A 88 10.10 -4.73 -1.31
N PRO A 89 11.05 -5.02 -0.39
CA PRO A 89 11.69 -3.98 0.44
C PRO A 89 12.40 -2.88 -0.34
N GLY A 90 13.01 -3.21 -1.48
CA GLY A 90 13.74 -2.25 -2.33
C GLY A 90 12.91 -1.64 -3.47
N ALA A 91 11.68 -2.09 -3.68
CA ALA A 91 10.85 -1.64 -4.78
C ALA A 91 10.23 -0.26 -4.48
N GLY A 92 10.11 0.57 -5.51
CA GLY A 92 9.41 1.85 -5.46
C GLY A 92 7.93 1.70 -5.85
N HIS A 93 7.31 2.81 -6.23
CA HIS A 93 5.88 2.84 -6.57
C HIS A 93 5.51 2.01 -7.80
N GLY A 94 6.33 2.08 -8.85
CA GLY A 94 6.12 1.36 -10.11
C GLY A 94 6.52 -0.12 -10.03
N LEU A 95 5.70 -0.94 -9.37
CA LEU A 95 5.96 -2.37 -9.19
C LEU A 95 5.93 -3.16 -10.51
N LEU A 96 5.05 -2.78 -11.44
CA LEU A 96 4.87 -3.47 -12.73
C LEU A 96 5.36 -2.64 -13.93
N ASN A 97 6.17 -1.61 -13.69
CA ASN A 97 6.81 -0.83 -14.76
C ASN A 97 7.75 -1.71 -15.60
N VAL A 98 8.17 -1.21 -16.77
CA VAL A 98 9.17 -1.87 -17.62
C VAL A 98 10.40 -0.95 -17.76
N PRO A 99 11.57 -1.32 -17.18
CA PRO A 99 11.76 -2.43 -16.25
C PRO A 99 11.13 -2.16 -14.87
N PRO A 100 10.75 -3.20 -14.11
CA PRO A 100 10.19 -3.02 -12.78
C PRO A 100 11.29 -2.67 -11.78
N SER A 101 10.91 -1.98 -10.69
CA SER A 101 11.86 -1.68 -9.61
C SER A 101 12.31 -2.92 -8.83
N ASP A 102 11.55 -4.01 -8.90
CA ASP A 102 11.95 -5.34 -8.43
C ASP A 102 11.38 -6.42 -9.38
N PRO A 103 12.23 -7.29 -9.97
CA PRO A 103 11.80 -8.27 -10.95
C PRO A 103 10.84 -9.33 -10.40
N ARG A 104 10.70 -9.44 -9.06
CA ARG A 104 9.80 -10.41 -8.43
C ARG A 104 8.34 -9.96 -8.43
N ALA A 105 8.04 -8.70 -8.72
CA ALA A 105 6.69 -8.16 -8.61
C ALA A 105 5.67 -8.91 -9.47
N LEU A 106 5.94 -9.07 -10.77
CA LEU A 106 5.02 -9.78 -11.68
C LEU A 106 4.90 -11.28 -11.34
N PRO A 107 6.00 -12.05 -11.12
CA PRO A 107 5.90 -13.44 -10.67
C PRO A 107 5.04 -13.61 -9.41
N MET A 108 5.21 -12.75 -8.39
CA MET A 108 4.41 -12.85 -7.16
C MET A 108 2.91 -12.67 -7.39
N VAL A 109 2.52 -11.76 -8.29
CA VAL A 109 1.11 -11.56 -8.66
C VAL A 109 0.56 -12.81 -9.35
N VAL A 110 1.30 -13.37 -10.31
CA VAL A 110 0.88 -14.57 -11.06
C VAL A 110 0.75 -15.78 -10.15
N ASP A 111 1.74 -16.00 -9.26
CA ASP A 111 1.74 -17.11 -8.31
C ASP A 111 0.57 -17.00 -7.33
N TRP A 112 0.30 -15.79 -6.83
CA TRP A 112 -0.83 -15.56 -5.93
C TRP A 112 -2.15 -15.87 -6.63
N ILE A 113 -2.39 -15.32 -7.83
CA ILE A 113 -3.62 -15.59 -8.59
C ILE A 113 -3.79 -17.10 -8.81
N SER A 114 -2.71 -17.79 -9.23
CA SER A 114 -2.73 -19.23 -9.46
C SER A 114 -3.08 -20.02 -8.20
N SER A 115 -2.64 -19.57 -7.02
CA SER A 115 -2.98 -20.18 -5.73
C SER A 115 -4.46 -20.00 -5.35
N GLN A 116 -5.10 -18.91 -5.79
CA GLN A 116 -6.51 -18.65 -5.49
C GLN A 116 -7.46 -19.44 -6.39
N VAL A 117 -7.09 -19.67 -7.65
CA VAL A 117 -7.93 -20.37 -8.64
C VAL A 117 -8.03 -21.89 -8.38
N HIS A 118 -7.03 -22.47 -7.70
CA HIS A 118 -6.99 -23.91 -7.41
C HIS A 118 -7.37 -24.28 -5.98
N ALA A 119 -7.79 -23.32 -5.14
CA ALA A 119 -8.29 -23.64 -3.81
C ALA A 119 -9.58 -24.48 -3.94
N PRO A 120 -9.64 -25.71 -3.39
CA PRO A 120 -10.83 -26.54 -3.51
C PRO A 120 -12.01 -25.81 -2.87
N THR A 121 -13.15 -25.74 -3.57
CA THR A 121 -14.44 -25.53 -2.93
C THR A 121 -14.70 -26.71 -2.00
N GLY A 122 -14.30 -26.54 -0.73
CA GLY A 122 -14.74 -27.36 0.39
C GLY A 122 -16.16 -26.99 0.79
#